data_AF-A0A914INP1-F1
#
_entry.id   AF-A0A914INP1-F1
#
_cell.length_a   1.000
_cell.length_b   1.000
_cell.length_c   1.000
_cell.angle_alpha   90.00
_cell.angle_beta   90.00
_cell.angle_gamma   90.00
#
_symmetry.space_group_name_H-M   'P 1'
#
loop_
_entity.id
_entity.type
_entity.pdbx_description
1 polymer ?
#
loop_
_entity_poly.entity_id
_entity_poly.type
_entity_poly.pdbx_seq_one_letter_code
_entity_poly.pdbx_strand_id
1 'polypeptide(L)' 'MTTWIDLNTVDEGRRYIVAALLFTFGVCGIAADLFAIRCILKHHYCKNCFGRLQLLHSTVEAVILSGFLFWAVPITLT' A
#
# COMPACT_ATOMS: atom_id res chain seq x y z
N MET A 1 2.75 -40.39 -15.81
CA MET A 1 1.55 -39.64 -16.24
C MET A 1 1.20 -38.72 -15.10
N THR A 2 1.99 -37.67 -14.95
CA THR A 2 2.14 -36.82 -13.76
C THR A 2 2.76 -35.51 -14.23
N THR A 3 2.45 -34.40 -13.54
CA THR A 3 3.11 -33.06 -13.55
C THR A 3 2.63 -31.93 -14.47
N TRP A 4 1.55 -32.04 -15.26
CA TRP A 4 0.97 -30.87 -15.97
C TRP A 4 -0.13 -30.14 -15.20
N ILE A 5 -0.72 -30.82 -14.20
CA ILE A 5 -1.51 -30.17 -13.15
C ILE A 5 -0.47 -29.57 -12.20
N ASP A 6 -0.29 -28.25 -12.29
CA ASP A 6 -0.01 -27.35 -11.16
C ASP A 6 1.06 -26.26 -11.35
N LEU A 7 1.69 -26.11 -12.52
CA LEU A 7 2.53 -24.91 -12.73
C LEU A 7 1.68 -23.64 -12.89
N ASN A 8 0.61 -23.70 -13.68
CA ASN A 8 -0.27 -22.55 -13.90
C ASN A 8 -1.13 -22.21 -12.66
N THR A 9 -1.60 -23.20 -11.89
CA THR A 9 -2.39 -22.95 -10.67
C THR A 9 -1.53 -22.39 -9.54
N VAL A 10 -0.25 -22.80 -9.45
CA VAL A 10 0.70 -22.22 -8.49
C VAL A 10 1.03 -20.77 -8.86
N ASP A 11 1.18 -20.44 -10.14
CA ASP A 11 1.42 -19.07 -10.57
C ASP A 11 0.19 -18.17 -10.38
N GLU A 12 -1.03 -18.67 -10.63
CA GLU A 12 -2.28 -17.97 -10.30
C GLU A 12 -2.42 -17.73 -8.79
N GLY A 13 -2.20 -18.76 -7.97
CA GLY A 13 -2.25 -18.65 -6.51
C GLY A 13 -1.26 -17.60 -5.98
N ARG A 14 -0.04 -17.55 -6.54
CA ARG A 14 0.96 -16.53 -6.19
C ARG A 14 0.51 -15.12 -6.57
N ARG A 15 -0.13 -14.92 -7.72
CA ARG A 15 -0.67 -13.60 -8.13
C ARG A 15 -1.73 -13.10 -7.15
N TYR A 16 -2.67 -13.95 -6.73
CA TYR A 16 -3.68 -13.59 -5.73
C TYR A 16 -3.07 -13.23 -4.37
N ILE A 17 -2.08 -14.00 -3.90
CA ILE A 17 -1.39 -13.70 -2.64
C ILE A 17 -0.67 -12.35 -2.73
N VAL A 18 0.05 -12.09 -3.83
CA VAL A 18 0.75 -10.81 -4.05
C VAL A 18 -0.25 -9.64 -4.09
N ALA A 19 -1.36 -9.78 -4.82
CA ALA A 19 -2.40 -8.77 -4.89
C ALA A 19 -3.05 -8.51 -3.51
N ALA A 20 -3.34 -9.56 -2.74
CA ALA A 20 -3.90 -9.44 -1.41
C ALA A 20 -2.93 -8.74 -0.43
N LEU A 21 -1.63 -9.04 -0.51
CA LEU A 21 -0.61 -8.36 0.27
C LEU A 21 -0.51 -6.88 -0.11
N LEU A 22 -0.43 -6.56 -1.40
CA LEU A 22 -0.40 -5.17 -1.89
C LEU A 22 -1.63 -4.39 -1.44
N PHE A 23 -2.81 -5.01 -1.48
CA PHE A 23 -4.05 -4.39 -1.03
C PHE A 23 -4.03 -4.12 0.48
N THR A 24 -3.63 -5.12 1.28
CA THR A 24 -3.59 -5.01 2.74
C THR A 24 -2.59 -3.96 3.19
N PHE A 25 -1.35 -4.01 2.68
CA PHE A 25 -0.33 -3.01 3.00
C PHE A 25 -0.70 -1.61 2.47
N GLY A 26 -1.30 -1.53 1.28
CA GLY A 26 -1.76 -0.27 0.71
C GLY A 26 -2.82 0.42 1.58
N VAL A 27 -3.88 -0.32 1.96
CA VAL A 27 -4.96 0.24 2.79
C VAL A 27 -4.47 0.58 4.19
N CYS A 28 -3.72 -0.32 4.85
CA CYS A 28 -3.19 -0.06 6.18
C CYS A 28 -2.19 1.10 6.20
N GLY A 29 -1.31 1.19 5.20
CA GLY A 29 -0.34 2.27 5.07
C GLY A 29 -1.02 3.63 4.86
N ILE A 30 -1.97 3.72 3.93
CA ILE A 30 -2.74 4.96 3.71
C ILE A 30 -3.47 5.38 4.99
N ALA A 31 -4.08 4.44 5.71
CA ALA A 31 -4.76 4.74 6.96
C ALA A 31 -3.79 5.30 8.03
N ALA A 32 -2.60 4.72 8.15
CA ALA A 32 -1.55 5.18 9.06
C ALA A 32 -1.04 6.57 8.68
N ASP A 33 -0.80 6.84 7.40
CA ASP A 33 -0.35 8.15 6.91
C ASP A 33 -1.39 9.23 7.11
N LEU A 34 -2.66 8.96 6.81
CA LEU A 34 -3.76 9.89 7.05
C LEU A 34 -3.90 10.21 8.55
N PHE A 35 -3.70 9.21 9.42
CA PHE A 35 -3.68 9.41 10.85
C PHE A 35 -2.51 10.30 11.28
N ALA A 36 -1.29 10.04 10.78
CA ALA A 36 -0.12 10.86 11.06
C ALA A 36 -0.29 12.31 10.60
N ILE A 37 -0.79 12.52 9.38
CA ILE A 37 -1.11 13.84 8.82
C ILE A 37 -2.12 14.56 9.73
N ARG A 38 -3.20 13.88 10.12
CA ARG A 38 -4.23 14.46 11.01
C ARG A 38 -3.66 14.84 12.37
N CYS A 39 -2.79 14.01 12.96
CA CYS A 39 -2.10 14.31 14.21
C CYS A 39 -1.23 15.57 14.10
N ILE A 40 -0.42 15.68 13.03
CA ILE A 40 0.46 16.83 12.81
C ILE A 40 -0.33 18.12 12.60
N LEU A 41 -1.41 18.06 11.82
CA LEU A 41 -2.26 19.23 11.55
C LEU A 41 -3.01 19.71 12.80
N LYS A 42 -3.45 18.77 13.66
CA LYS A 42 -4.23 19.09 14.86
C LYS A 42 -3.38 19.65 16.01
N HIS A 43 -2.15 19.19 16.18
CA HIS A 43 -1.31 19.56 17.32
C HIS A 43 -0.30 20.64 16.96
N HIS A 44 -0.41 21.82 17.60
CA HIS A 44 0.47 22.96 17.35
C HIS A 44 1.96 22.67 17.63
N TYR A 45 2.25 21.78 18.58
CA TYR A 45 3.60 21.34 18.93
C TYR A 45 4.29 20.56 17.80
N CYS A 46 3.53 19.94 16.91
CA CYS A 46 4.05 19.18 15.79
C CYS A 46 4.39 20.06 14.57
N LYS A 47 4.15 21.38 14.60
CA LYS A 47 4.44 22.29 13.48
C LYS A 47 5.89 22.77 13.42
N ASN A 48 6.82 21.97 13.94
CA ASN A 48 8.27 22.23 13.86
C ASN A 48 8.84 21.71 12.51
N CYS A 49 10.13 21.90 12.27
CA CYS A 49 10.78 21.44 11.03
C CYS A 49 10.61 19.92 10.82
N PHE A 50 10.69 19.15 11.91
CA PHE A 50 10.51 17.69 11.86
C PHE A 50 9.09 17.29 11.45
N GLY A 51 8.06 17.90 12.02
CA GLY A 51 6.68 17.57 11.66
C GLY A 51 6.28 18.04 10.26
N ARG A 52 6.88 19.13 9.75
CA ARG A 52 6.72 19.48 8.32
C ARG A 52 7.37 18.46 7.39
N LEU A 53 8.54 17.94 7.75
CA LEU A 53 9.20 16.86 7.00
C LEU A 53 8.35 15.58 7.03
N GLN A 54 7.84 15.20 8.20
CA GLN A 54 6.95 14.04 8.37
C GLN A 54 5.65 14.20 7.57
N LEU A 55 5.06 15.40 7.55
CA LEU A 55 3.86 15.69 6.76
C LEU A 55 4.12 15.48 5.27
N LEU A 56 5.25 15.97 4.76
CA LEU A 56 5.66 15.76 3.36
C LEU A 56 5.86 14.27 3.08
N HIS A 57 6.60 13.57 3.95
CA HIS A 57 6.87 12.15 3.80
C HIS A 57 5.58 11.33 3.74
N SER A 58 4.70 11.46 4.73
CA SER A 58 3.42 10.73 4.77
C SER A 58 2.48 11.11 3.63
N THR A 59 2.56 12.34 3.11
CA THR A 59 1.77 12.74 1.93
C THR A 59 2.28 12.04 0.66
N VAL A 60 3.60 11.98 0.47
CA VAL A 60 4.22 11.28 -0.67
C VAL A 60 3.95 9.78 -0.57
N GLU A 61 4.08 9.20 0.61
CA GLU A 61 3.82 7.78 0.87
C GLU A 61 2.36 7.42 0.57
N ALA A 62 1.38 8.21 1.03
CA ALA A 62 -0.03 8.00 0.71
C ALA A 62 -0.33 8.05 -0.81
N VAL A 63 0.33 8.95 -1.56
CA VAL A 63 0.18 9.04 -3.02
C VAL A 63 0.77 7.80 -3.70
N ILE A 64 1.95 7.37 -3.27
CA ILE A 64 2.62 6.18 -3.81
C ILE A 64 1.78 4.92 -3.55
N LEU A 65 1.31 4.73 -2.31
CA LEU A 65 0.46 3.59 -1.94
C LEU A 65 -0.86 3.58 -2.71
N SER A 66 -1.44 4.75 -2.97
CA SER A 66 -2.62 4.87 -3.82
C SER A 66 -2.33 4.41 -5.26
N GLY A 67 -1.17 4.79 -5.82
CA GLY A 67 -0.71 4.30 -7.12
C GLY A 67 -0.51 2.78 -7.16
N PHE A 68 0.07 2.19 -6.11
CA PHE A 68 0.22 0.74 -5.98
C PHE A 68 -1.12 0.01 -5.93
N LEU A 69 -2.12 0.57 -5.25
CA LEU A 69 -3.48 -0.01 -5.22
C LEU A 69 -4.12 -0.02 -6.62
N PHE A 70 -3.95 1.04 -7.42
CA PHE A 70 -4.38 1.04 -8.82
C PHE A 70 -3.68 -0.02 -9.65
N TRP A 71 -2.41 -0.31 -9.35
CA TRP A 71 -1.61 -1.33 -10.02
C TRP A 71 -1.95 -2.77 -9.58
N ALA A 72 -2.51 -2.95 -8.39
CA ALA A 72 -2.98 -4.26 -7.92
C ALA A 72 -4.20 -4.76 -8.74
N VAL A 73 -5.02 -3.86 -9.28
CA VAL A 73 -6.22 -4.19 -10.07
C VAL A 73 -5.90 -4.98 -11.35
N PRO A 74 -4.98 -4.55 -12.25
CA PRO A 74 -4.66 -5.33 -13.44
C PRO A 74 -4.01 -6.69 -13.10
N ILE A 75 -3.23 -6.79 -12.02
CA ILE A 75 -2.63 -8.07 -11.58
C ILE A 75 -3.70 -9.11 -11.23
N THR A 76 -4.84 -8.68 -10.70
CA THR A 76 -5.97 -9.58 -10.42
C THR A 76 -6.80 -9.95 -11.65
N LEU A 77 -6.65 -9.22 -12.77
CA LEU A 77 -7.43 -9.41 -13.99
C LEU A 77 -6.66 -10.15 -15.11
N THR A 78 -5.33 -10.17 -15.06
CA THR A 78 -4.43 -10.86 -16.01
C THR A 78 -3.85 -12.16 -15.46
#